data_AF-A0A521UI88-F1
#
_entry.id   AF-A0A521UI88-F1
#
_cell.length_a   1.000
_cell.length_b   1.000
_cell.length_c   1.000
_cell.angle_alpha   90.00
_cell.angle_beta   90.00
_cell.angle_gamma   90.00
#
_symmetry.space_group_name_H-M   'P 1'
#
loop_
_entity.id
_entity.type
_entity.pdbx_description
1 polymer ?
#
loop_
_entity_poly.entity_id
_entity_poly.type
_entity_poly.pdbx_seq_one_letter_code
_entity_poly.pdbx_strand_id
1 'polypeptide(L)'
;MAKKHTRWHQMDKANTPLPQLLHHFEVANQTEGKSPHTVSWYTRRLTVFVRWLAQEHPSLLRHFTKETVRGFIVYLQTKSTKFENNQFTPTKSAKLSSHTVNGYVRALRGFSSWLYREEYTKPTSSRI
;
A
#
# COMPACT_ATOMS: atom_id res chain seq x y z
N MET A 1 29.65 -23.85 -19.70
CA MET A 1 29.52 -22.64 -18.85
C MET A 1 28.19 -22.71 -18.10
N ALA A 2 28.20 -22.80 -16.78
CA ALA A 2 26.99 -22.91 -15.97
C ALA A 2 26.24 -21.56 -15.94
N LYS A 3 24.96 -21.56 -16.36
CA LYS A 3 24.05 -20.43 -16.15
C LYS A 3 23.96 -20.17 -14.64
N LYS A 4 24.53 -19.05 -14.20
CA LYS A 4 24.39 -18.57 -12.82
C LYS A 4 22.90 -18.46 -12.54
N HIS A 5 22.37 -19.32 -11.65
CA HIS A 5 21.06 -19.11 -11.06
C HIS A 5 21.15 -17.81 -10.28
N THR A 6 20.73 -16.69 -10.90
CA THR A 6 20.54 -15.43 -10.19
C THR A 6 19.45 -15.70 -9.17
N ARG A 7 19.90 -16.01 -7.95
CA ARG A 7 19.10 -16.32 -6.78
C ARG A 7 18.06 -15.20 -6.66
N TRP A 8 16.79 -15.53 -6.53
CA TRP A 8 15.67 -14.57 -6.48
C TRP A 8 15.92 -13.40 -5.51
N HIS A 9 16.69 -13.63 -4.44
CA HIS A 9 17.21 -12.64 -3.48
C HIS A 9 18.10 -11.52 -4.06
N GLN A 10 18.69 -11.71 -5.24
CA GLN A 10 19.54 -10.72 -5.92
C GLN A 10 18.79 -9.87 -6.96
N MET A 11 17.52 -10.18 -7.24
CA MET A 11 16.73 -9.39 -8.18
C MET A 11 16.35 -8.05 -7.55
N ASP A 12 16.66 -6.95 -8.23
CA ASP A 12 16.22 -5.62 -7.81
C ASP A 12 14.68 -5.51 -7.96
N LYS A 13 13.97 -5.69 -6.85
CA LYS A 13 12.51 -5.60 -6.79
C LYS A 13 12.03 -4.14 -6.69
N ALA A 14 12.92 -3.14 -6.61
CA ALA A 14 12.56 -1.75 -6.38
C ALA A 14 11.66 -1.16 -7.48
N ASN A 15 11.79 -1.69 -8.70
CA ASN A 15 10.99 -1.29 -9.87
C ASN A 15 9.71 -2.11 -10.05
N THR A 16 9.33 -2.94 -9.06
CA THR A 16 8.07 -3.70 -9.12
C THR A 16 6.88 -2.75 -8.98
N PRO A 17 5.87 -2.81 -9.85
CA PRO A 17 4.65 -2.02 -9.73
C PRO A 17 3.87 -2.32 -8.45
N LEU A 18 3.48 -1.29 -7.70
CA LEU A 18 2.61 -1.42 -6.53
C LEU A 18 1.26 -2.06 -6.86
N PRO A 19 0.58 -1.78 -8.00
CA PRO A 19 -0.64 -2.50 -8.36
C PRO A 19 -0.45 -4.02 -8.43
N GLN A 20 0.70 -4.47 -8.95
CA GLN A 20 1.04 -5.90 -8.99
C GLN A 20 1.23 -6.46 -7.58
N LEU A 21 1.92 -5.73 -6.71
CA LEU A 21 2.12 -6.14 -5.31
C LEU A 21 0.81 -6.14 -4.51
N LEU A 22 -0.11 -5.22 -4.79
CA LEU A 22 -1.45 -5.21 -4.20
C LEU A 22 -2.23 -6.46 -4.61
N HIS A 23 -2.14 -6.89 -5.87
CA HIS A 23 -2.76 -8.12 -6.32
C HIS A 23 -2.15 -9.35 -5.64
N HIS A 24 -0.82 -9.43 -5.53
CA HIS A 24 -0.17 -10.52 -4.79
C HIS A 24 -0.58 -10.53 -3.31
N PHE A 25 -0.70 -9.36 -2.68
CA PHE A 25 -1.17 -9.24 -1.30
C PHE A 25 -2.63 -9.68 -1.14
N GLU A 26 -3.49 -9.34 -2.09
CA GLU A 26 -4.87 -9.81 -2.15
C GLU A 26 -4.94 -11.34 -2.20
N VAL A 27 -4.21 -11.96 -3.13
CA VAL A 27 -4.14 -13.43 -3.26
C VAL A 27 -3.59 -14.06 -1.98
N ALA A 28 -2.51 -13.50 -1.41
CA ALA A 28 -1.93 -13.99 -0.16
C ALA A 28 -2.96 -13.96 0.99
N ASN A 29 -3.69 -12.85 1.15
CA ASN A 29 -4.73 -12.73 2.17
C ASN A 29 -5.85 -13.77 1.97
N GLN A 30 -6.24 -14.06 0.73
CA GLN A 30 -7.22 -15.12 0.42
C GLN A 30 -6.70 -16.50 0.81
N THR A 31 -5.43 -16.81 0.48
CA THR A 31 -4.81 -18.10 0.85
C THR A 31 -4.61 -18.28 2.36
N GLU A 32 -4.45 -17.18 3.10
CA GLU A 32 -4.40 -17.16 4.57
C GLU A 32 -5.80 -17.30 5.22
N GLY A 33 -6.87 -17.47 4.43
CA GLY A 33 -8.23 -17.66 4.93
C GLY A 33 -8.90 -16.38 5.45
N LYS A 34 -8.40 -15.19 5.11
CA LYS A 34 -9.07 -13.93 5.49
C LYS A 34 -10.40 -13.81 4.76
N SER A 35 -11.41 -13.30 5.46
CA SER A 35 -12.74 -13.12 4.87
C SER A 35 -12.69 -12.21 3.62
N PRO A 36 -13.59 -12.42 2.63
CA PRO A 36 -13.67 -11.55 1.45
C PRO A 36 -13.82 -10.07 1.80
N HIS A 37 -14.54 -9.77 2.88
CA HIS A 37 -14.70 -8.41 3.40
C HIS A 37 -13.36 -7.82 3.87
N THR A 38 -12.57 -8.59 4.61
CA THR A 38 -11.23 -8.17 5.07
C THR A 38 -10.29 -7.92 3.90
N VAL A 39 -10.28 -8.80 2.90
CA VAL A 39 -9.48 -8.65 1.68
C VAL A 39 -9.85 -7.36 0.95
N SER A 40 -11.14 -7.16 0.66
CA SER A 40 -11.65 -5.95 0.01
C SER A 40 -11.33 -4.68 0.80
N TRP A 41 -11.39 -4.75 2.14
CA TRP A 41 -11.06 -3.63 3.01
C TRP A 41 -9.59 -3.19 2.88
N TYR A 42 -8.65 -4.14 2.81
CA TYR A 42 -7.25 -3.84 2.52
C TYR A 42 -7.09 -3.27 1.11
N THR A 43 -7.59 -3.97 0.10
CA THR A 43 -7.43 -3.61 -1.31
C THR A 43 -7.91 -2.18 -1.57
N ARG A 44 -9.14 -1.85 -1.16
CA ARG A 44 -9.73 -0.53 -1.37
C ARG A 44 -8.89 0.60 -0.76
N ARG A 45 -8.32 0.39 0.43
CA ARG A 45 -7.51 1.41 1.10
C ARG A 45 -6.15 1.59 0.45
N LEU A 46 -5.51 0.48 0.09
CA LEU A 46 -4.21 0.49 -0.58
C LEU A 46 -4.32 1.08 -1.99
N THR A 47 -5.41 0.83 -2.71
CA THR A 47 -5.66 1.45 -4.02
C THR A 47 -5.74 2.98 -3.93
N VAL A 48 -6.35 3.54 -2.89
CA VAL A 48 -6.38 5.01 -2.69
C VAL A 48 -4.97 5.56 -2.48
N PHE A 49 -4.13 4.87 -1.69
CA PHE A 49 -2.74 5.26 -1.52
C PHE A 49 -1.97 5.22 -2.86
N VAL A 50 -2.11 4.15 -3.64
CA VAL A 50 -1.45 4.01 -4.95
C VAL A 50 -1.89 5.11 -5.91
N ARG A 51 -3.19 5.43 -5.96
CA ARG A 51 -3.72 6.53 -6.79
C ARG A 51 -3.20 7.89 -6.35
N TRP A 52 -3.09 8.14 -5.05
CA TRP A 52 -2.49 9.36 -4.53
C TRP A 52 -1.00 9.45 -4.88
N LEU A 53 -0.25 8.37 -4.68
CA LEU A 53 1.19 8.33 -5.00
C LEU A 53 1.45 8.60 -6.49
N ALA A 54 0.59 8.07 -7.37
CA ALA A 54 0.64 8.25 -8.81
C ALA A 54 0.55 9.72 -9.28
N GLN A 55 0.13 10.65 -8.41
CA GLN A 55 0.05 12.08 -8.73
C GLN A 55 1.44 12.72 -8.85
N GLU A 56 2.43 12.22 -8.12
CA GLU A 56 3.77 12.80 -8.06
C GLU A 56 4.88 11.81 -8.42
N HIS A 57 4.63 10.51 -8.29
CA HIS A 57 5.62 9.47 -8.49
C HIS A 57 5.06 8.26 -9.26
N PRO A 58 5.88 7.56 -10.04
CA PRO A 58 5.52 6.23 -10.52
C PRO A 58 5.11 5.33 -9.36
N SER A 59 4.03 4.58 -9.52
CA SER A 59 3.52 3.65 -8.50
C SER A 59 4.37 2.38 -8.41
N LEU A 60 5.63 2.54 -7.99
CA LEU A 60 6.64 1.48 -7.90
C LEU A 60 7.08 1.28 -6.45
N LEU A 61 7.56 0.07 -6.13
CA LEU A 61 7.95 -0.30 -4.76
C LEU A 61 8.96 0.66 -4.13
N ARG A 62 9.94 1.18 -4.89
CA ARG A 62 10.93 2.15 -4.39
C ARG A 62 10.32 3.45 -3.84
N HIS A 63 9.11 3.80 -4.28
CA HIS A 63 8.38 4.99 -3.84
C HIS A 63 7.43 4.67 -2.67
N PHE A 64 7.36 3.42 -2.21
CA PHE A 64 6.69 3.04 -0.96
C PHE A 64 7.66 3.20 0.21
N THR A 65 7.81 4.43 0.69
CA THR A 65 8.73 4.79 1.77
C THR A 65 7.98 5.35 2.97
N LYS A 66 8.68 5.55 4.09
CA LYS A 66 8.09 6.18 5.28
C LYS A 66 7.63 7.61 4.97
N GLU A 67 8.36 8.30 4.10
CA GLU A 67 8.15 9.68 3.71
C GLU A 67 6.87 9.80 2.88
N THR A 68 6.69 8.96 1.85
CA THR A 68 5.46 8.97 1.04
C THR A 68 4.24 8.50 1.84
N VAL A 69 4.40 7.56 2.78
CA VAL A 69 3.34 7.17 3.72
C VAL A 69 2.96 8.34 4.64
N ARG A 70 3.92 9.08 5.19
CA ARG A 70 3.61 10.27 6.01
C ARG A 70 2.94 11.37 5.20
N GLY A 71 3.42 11.63 3.98
CA GLY A 71 2.79 12.56 3.05
C GLY A 71 1.33 12.20 2.77
N PHE A 72 1.05 10.91 2.56
CA PHE A 72 -0.32 10.43 2.38
C PHE A 72 -1.19 10.63 3.62
N ILE A 73 -0.65 10.41 4.82
CA ILE A 73 -1.39 10.64 6.07
C ILE A 73 -1.75 12.12 6.20
N VAL A 74 -0.81 13.03 5.91
CA VAL A 74 -1.08 14.48 5.89
C VAL A 74 -2.17 14.80 4.87
N TYR A 75 -2.07 14.27 3.64
CA TYR A 75 -3.11 14.42 2.62
C TYR A 75 -4.50 13.99 3.12
N LEU A 76 -4.60 12.83 3.78
CA LEU A 76 -5.88 12.36 4.33
C LEU A 76 -6.42 13.26 5.44
N GLN A 77 -5.54 13.84 6.27
CA GLN A 77 -5.92 14.72 7.38
C GLN A 77 -6.33 16.13 6.91
N THR A 78 -5.72 16.61 5.83
CA THR A 78 -6.04 17.93 5.25
C THR A 78 -7.22 17.88 4.29
N LYS A 79 -7.55 16.69 3.76
CA LYS A 79 -8.71 16.49 2.89
C LYS A 79 -10.01 16.96 3.54
N SER A 80 -10.67 17.93 2.90
CA SER A 80 -11.91 18.56 3.34
C SER A 80 -13.17 17.95 2.74
N THR A 81 -13.05 16.83 2.02
CA THR A 81 -14.14 16.20 1.26
C THR A 81 -14.26 14.71 1.58
N LYS A 82 -15.51 14.23 1.63
CA LYS A 82 -15.89 12.81 1.75
C LYS A 82 -16.60 12.33 0.50
N PHE A 83 -16.56 11.01 0.27
CA PHE A 83 -17.32 10.31 -0.78
C PHE A 83 -17.04 10.81 -2.20
N GLU A 84 -15.87 11.40 -2.44
CA GLU A 84 -15.46 11.74 -3.80
C GLU A 84 -15.54 10.52 -4.72
N ASN A 85 -16.09 10.75 -5.92
CA ASN A 85 -16.24 9.73 -6.95
C ASN A 85 -17.11 8.53 -6.53
N ASN A 86 -18.08 8.73 -5.63
CA ASN A 86 -19.07 7.72 -5.27
C ASN A 86 -20.36 7.91 -6.09
N GLN A 87 -20.76 6.88 -6.84
CA GLN A 87 -21.96 6.88 -7.68
C GLN A 87 -23.27 7.08 -6.89
N PHE A 88 -23.31 6.63 -5.63
CA PHE A 88 -24.53 6.57 -4.82
C PHE A 88 -24.55 7.60 -3.68
N THR A 89 -23.44 8.30 -3.43
CA THR A 89 -23.37 9.27 -2.33
C THR A 89 -22.68 10.54 -2.82
N PRO A 90 -23.36 11.70 -2.78
CA PRO A 90 -22.75 12.96 -3.16
C PRO A 90 -21.49 13.26 -2.36
N THR A 91 -20.51 13.89 -3.01
CA THR A 91 -19.35 14.45 -2.32
C THR A 91 -19.81 15.41 -1.24
N LYS A 92 -19.33 15.22 0.00
CA LYS A 92 -19.66 16.10 1.13
C LYS A 92 -18.45 16.90 1.54
N SER A 93 -18.63 18.20 1.76
CA SER A 93 -17.61 19.05 2.38
C SER A 93 -17.52 18.73 3.88
N ALA A 94 -16.62 17.81 4.22
CA ALA A 94 -16.30 17.41 5.59
C ALA A 94 -14.94 16.72 5.64
N LYS A 95 -14.18 16.95 6.72
CA LYS A 95 -12.91 16.25 6.97
C LYS A 95 -13.11 14.76 7.24
N LEU A 96 -12.12 13.94 6.87
CA LEU A 96 -12.08 12.54 7.27
C LEU A 96 -11.97 12.42 8.79
N SER A 97 -12.66 11.43 9.38
CA SER A 97 -12.52 11.16 10.81
C SER A 97 -11.17 10.50 11.10
N SER A 98 -10.64 10.71 12.31
CA SER A 98 -9.40 10.06 12.77
C SER A 98 -9.48 8.54 12.67
N HIS A 99 -10.66 7.95 12.91
CA HIS A 99 -10.90 6.52 12.72
C HIS A 99 -10.69 6.07 11.27
N THR A 100 -11.13 6.89 10.29
CA THR A 100 -10.94 6.59 8.86
C THR A 100 -9.47 6.65 8.47
N VAL A 101 -8.75 7.67 8.93
CA VAL A 101 -7.30 7.83 8.72
C VAL A 101 -6.53 6.66 9.33
N ASN A 102 -6.84 6.29 10.57
CA ASN A 102 -6.24 5.13 11.24
C ASN A 102 -6.50 3.82 10.48
N GLY A 103 -7.65 3.68 9.83
CA GLY A 103 -7.94 2.56 8.94
C GLY A 103 -6.95 2.48 7.77
N TYR A 104 -6.61 3.60 7.14
CA TYR A 104 -5.58 3.64 6.09
C TYR A 104 -4.20 3.28 6.64
N VAL A 105 -3.81 3.83 7.79
CA VAL A 105 -2.53 3.51 8.45
C VAL A 105 -2.43 2.01 8.77
N ARG A 106 -3.50 1.39 9.25
CA ARG A 106 -3.56 -0.05 9.53
C ARG A 106 -3.40 -0.87 8.24
N ALA A 107 -4.04 -0.47 7.15
CA ALA A 107 -3.89 -1.15 5.86
C ALA A 107 -2.44 -1.07 5.36
N LEU A 108 -1.82 0.11 5.41
CA LEU A 108 -0.43 0.35 5.00
C LEU A 108 0.56 -0.44 5.86
N ARG A 109 0.33 -0.52 7.18
CA ARG A 109 1.13 -1.37 8.08
C ARG A 109 1.05 -2.84 7.71
N GLY A 110 -0.17 -3.36 7.52
CA GLY A 110 -0.38 -4.75 7.12
C GLY A 110 0.34 -5.10 5.81
N PHE A 111 0.23 -4.22 4.81
CA PHE A 111 0.92 -4.36 3.54
C PHE A 111 2.45 -4.28 3.70
N SER A 112 2.96 -3.34 4.50
CA SER A 112 4.39 -3.21 4.77
C SER A 112 4.96 -4.45 5.48
N SER A 113 4.23 -5.02 6.44
CA SER A 113 4.62 -6.25 7.12
C SER A 113 4.65 -7.44 6.16
N TRP A 114 3.66 -7.53 5.26
CA TRP A 114 3.64 -8.55 4.22
C TRP A 114 4.82 -8.40 3.25
N LEU A 115 5.09 -7.19 2.74
CA LEU A 115 6.25 -6.92 1.88
C LEU A 115 7.57 -7.34 2.51
N TYR A 116 7.73 -7.12 3.82
CA TYR A 116 8.91 -7.55 4.55
C TYR A 116 9.02 -9.07 4.63
N ARG A 117 7.93 -9.76 4.95
CA ARG A 117 7.89 -11.23 5.06
C ARG A 117 8.14 -11.93 3.72
N GLU A 118 7.62 -11.38 2.63
CA GLU A 118 7.85 -11.87 1.26
C GLU A 118 9.17 -11.35 0.65
N GLU A 119 10.03 -10.74 1.47
CA GLU A 119 11.36 -10.27 1.11
C GLU A 119 11.36 -9.28 -0.09
N TYR A 120 10.30 -8.48 -0.22
CA TYR A 120 10.27 -7.33 -1.13
C TYR A 120 11.06 -6.15 -0.56
N THR A 121 11.12 -6.03 0.77
CA THR A 121 11.88 -5.00 1.48
C THR A 121 12.89 -5.64 2.42
N LYS A 122 14.05 -4.99 2.55
CA LYS A 122 15.08 -5.40 3.51
C LYS A 122 14.78 -4.79 4.88
N PRO A 123 15.21 -5.45 5.98
CA PRO A 123 15.17 -4.80 7.29
C PRO A 123 15.93 -3.49 7.21
N THR A 124 15.35 -2.43 7.77
CA THR A 124 16.08 -1.16 7.87
C THR A 124 17.32 -1.45 8.69
N SER A 125 18.49 -1.41 8.05
CA SER A 125 19.78 -1.58 8.70
C SER A 125 20.06 -0.32 9.52
N SER A 126 19.39 -0.21 10.66
CA SER A 126 19.67 0.76 11.69
C SER A 126 19.40 0.05 13.01
N ARG A 127 20.35 -0.83 13.37
CA ARG A 127 20.60 -1.13 14.78
C ARG A 127 21.24 0.14 15.34
N ILE A 128 20.55 0.79 16.26
CA ILE A 128 21.16 1.63 17.28
C ILE A 128 21.48 0.67 18.43
#